data_AF-A0A4R2GQ55-F1
#
_entry.id   AF-A0A4R2GQ55-F1
#
_cell.length_a   1.000
_cell.length_b   1.000
_cell.length_c   1.000
_cell.angle_alpha   90.00
_cell.angle_beta   90.00
_cell.angle_gamma   90.00
#
_symmetry.space_group_name_H-M   'P 1'
#
loop_
_entity.id
_entity.type
_entity.pdbx_description
1 polymer ?
#
loop_
_entity_poly.entity_id
_entity_poly.type
_entity_poly.pdbx_seq_one_letter_code
_entity_poly.pdbx_strand_id
1 'polypeptide(L)'
;MANIPQASDSGDASTLPALGLRWAALRGMLGSPLIDAEDQRELRRELLQELKSVEQSMSRVSARSGLELSTKIDVLAQALRELTFPDGRNALDLLESIRGDVTSLVPRNAEKSTHLSRGPVLQRPAEGGPASGPAPSTGSGA
;
A
#
# COMPACT_ATOMS: atom_id res chain seq x y z
N MET A 1 1.70 32.51 32.08
CA MET A 1 0.70 32.00 31.12
C MET A 1 1.38 30.93 30.30
N ALA A 2 1.00 29.66 30.48
CA ALA A 2 1.57 28.54 29.73
C ALA A 2 0.98 28.56 28.31
N ASN A 3 1.85 28.72 27.32
CA ASN A 3 1.50 28.62 25.91
C ASN A 3 1.27 27.13 25.61
N ILE A 4 0.02 26.69 25.67
CA ILE A 4 -0.36 25.34 25.24
C ILE A 4 -0.19 25.33 23.71
N PRO A 5 0.70 24.50 23.14
CA PRO A 5 0.76 24.36 21.70
C PRO A 5 -0.57 23.80 21.23
N GLN A 6 -1.33 24.61 20.50
CA GLN A 6 -2.41 24.15 19.65
C GLN A 6 -1.83 23.03 18.78
N ALA A 7 -2.42 21.84 18.89
CA ALA A 7 -2.12 20.74 17.98
C ALA A 7 -2.41 21.22 16.56
N SER A 8 -1.35 21.61 15.86
CA SER A 8 -1.41 22.06 14.48
C SER A 8 -2.04 20.97 13.64
N ASP A 9 -3.14 21.33 12.98
CA ASP A 9 -3.44 20.98 11.61
C ASP A 9 -3.36 19.48 11.26
N SER A 10 -4.49 18.78 11.35
CA SER A 10 -4.67 17.42 10.80
C SER A 10 -4.81 17.41 9.27
N GLY A 11 -4.25 18.40 8.58
CA GLY A 11 -4.05 18.40 7.14
C GLY A 11 -2.86 17.52 6.78
N ASP A 12 -3.01 16.67 5.78
CA ASP A 12 -1.92 16.01 5.04
C ASP A 12 -1.26 14.74 5.62
N ALA A 13 -2.06 13.87 6.23
CA ALA A 13 -1.78 12.43 6.14
C ALA A 13 -3.04 11.60 5.90
N SER A 14 -3.77 11.90 4.82
CA SER A 14 -4.86 11.07 4.28
C SER A 14 -4.35 9.79 3.60
N THR A 15 -3.33 9.17 4.19
CA THR A 15 -2.83 7.87 3.72
C THR A 15 -3.83 6.78 4.11
N LEU A 16 -3.95 5.75 3.28
CA LEU A 16 -4.85 4.63 3.55
C LEU A 16 -4.65 4.00 4.95
N PRO A 17 -3.41 3.78 5.42
CA PRO A 17 -3.19 3.23 6.76
C PRO A 17 -3.68 4.16 7.86
N ALA A 18 -3.51 5.48 7.71
CA ALA A 18 -4.00 6.46 8.67
C ALA A 18 -5.54 6.49 8.70
N LEU A 19 -6.19 6.42 7.53
CA LEU A 19 -7.64 6.25 7.44
C LEU A 19 -8.09 4.95 8.12
N GLY A 20 -7.37 3.84 7.91
CA GLY A 20 -7.63 2.53 8.51
C GLY A 20 -7.60 2.58 10.03
N LEU A 21 -6.55 3.19 10.60
CA LEU A 21 -6.41 3.38 12.04
C LEU A 21 -7.54 4.26 12.61
N ARG A 22 -7.87 5.36 11.92
CA ARG A 22 -8.96 6.25 12.33
C ARG A 22 -10.31 5.55 12.33
N TRP A 23 -10.59 4.78 11.27
CA TRP A 23 -11.79 3.96 11.19
C TRP A 23 -11.86 2.96 12.35
N ALA A 24 -10.77 2.25 12.65
CA ALA A 24 -10.72 1.30 13.76
C ALA A 24 -10.97 1.98 15.12
N ALA A 25 -10.42 3.17 15.34
CA ALA A 25 -10.65 3.95 16.56
C ALA A 25 -12.13 4.36 16.71
N LEU A 26 -12.74 4.89 15.65
CA LEU A 26 -14.16 5.28 15.65
C LEU A 26 -15.08 4.09 15.95
N ARG A 27 -14.77 2.93 15.35
CA ARG A 27 -15.47 1.67 15.60
C ARG A 27 -15.32 1.23 17.06
N GLY A 28 -14.13 1.33 17.63
CA GLY A 28 -13.89 1.06 19.04
C GLY A 28 -14.69 1.97 19.98
N MET A 29 -14.78 3.27 19.64
CA MET A 29 -15.60 4.22 20.39
C MET A 29 -17.09 3.92 20.29
N LEU A 30 -17.59 3.57 19.10
CA LEU A 30 -18.98 3.17 18.87
C LEU A 30 -19.37 1.83 19.50
N GLY A 31 -18.39 0.95 19.74
CA GLY A 31 -18.57 -0.31 20.47
C GLY A 31 -18.48 -0.16 21.99
N SER A 32 -18.24 1.05 22.51
CA SER A 32 -18.16 1.29 23.95
C SER A 32 -19.57 1.34 24.57
N PRO A 33 -19.85 0.63 25.68
CA PRO A 33 -21.16 0.69 26.33
C PRO A 33 -21.50 2.10 26.86
N LEU A 34 -20.51 2.98 27.01
CA LEU A 34 -20.73 4.37 27.42
C LEU A 34 -21.46 5.19 26.35
N ILE A 35 -21.30 4.83 25.08
CA ILE A 35 -21.87 5.57 23.94
C ILE A 35 -23.34 5.25 23.68
N ASP A 36 -23.88 4.23 24.37
CA ASP A 36 -25.28 3.83 24.31
C ASP A 36 -26.16 4.59 25.33
N ALA A 37 -25.55 5.32 26.26
CA ALA A 37 -26.27 6.16 27.21
C ALA A 37 -27.06 7.27 26.47
N GLU A 38 -28.26 7.59 26.96
CA GLU A 38 -29.15 8.60 26.36
C GLU A 38 -28.45 9.97 26.22
N ASP A 39 -27.65 10.34 27.22
CA ASP A 39 -26.87 11.59 27.24
C ASP A 39 -25.77 11.63 26.16
N GLN A 40 -25.40 10.48 25.58
CA GLN A 40 -24.35 10.34 24.58
C GLN A 40 -24.89 10.21 23.14
N ARG A 41 -26.20 10.37 22.93
CA ARG A 41 -26.82 10.23 21.60
C ARG A 41 -26.28 11.20 20.57
N GLU A 42 -25.91 12.41 20.97
CA GLU A 42 -25.30 13.38 20.07
C GLU A 42 -23.90 12.96 19.64
N LEU A 43 -23.04 12.62 20.60
CA LEU A 43 -21.70 12.09 20.32
C LEU A 43 -21.77 10.84 19.44
N ARG A 44 -22.71 9.93 19.70
CA ARG A 44 -22.93 8.74 18.85
C ARG A 44 -23.24 9.13 17.41
N ARG A 45 -24.10 10.13 17.18
CA ARG A 45 -24.43 10.62 15.83
C ARG A 45 -23.20 11.20 15.14
N GLU A 46 -22.41 12.01 15.84
CA GLU A 46 -21.17 12.57 15.31
C GLU A 46 -20.16 11.49 14.94
N LEU A 47 -19.97 10.48 15.79
CA LEU A 47 -19.09 9.35 15.52
C LEU A 47 -19.53 8.54 14.30
N LEU A 48 -20.84 8.33 14.12
CA LEU A 48 -21.39 7.67 12.93
C LEU A 48 -21.19 8.51 11.65
N GLN A 49 -21.38 9.83 11.75
CA GLN A 49 -21.14 10.74 10.62
C GLN A 49 -19.66 10.73 10.24
N GLU A 50 -18.76 10.75 11.22
CA GLU A 50 -17.33 10.71 10.98
C GLU A 50 -16.89 9.36 10.40
N LEU A 51 -17.43 8.25 10.91
CA LEU A 51 -17.18 6.92 10.37
C LEU A 51 -17.54 6.87 8.86
N LYS A 52 -18.70 7.42 8.50
CA LYS A 52 -19.15 7.52 7.11
C LYS A 52 -18.21 8.37 6.26
N SER A 53 -17.71 9.48 6.79
CA SER A 53 -16.74 10.36 6.13
C SER A 53 -15.42 9.64 5.85
N VAL A 54 -14.93 8.86 6.81
CA VAL A 54 -13.70 8.05 6.65
C VAL A 54 -13.88 6.97 5.59
N GLU A 55 -14.99 6.23 5.61
CA GLU A 55 -15.28 5.20 4.60
C GLU A 55 -15.34 5.78 3.17
N GLN A 56 -15.98 6.94 3.02
CA GLN A 56 -16.03 7.65 1.74
C GLN A 56 -14.65 8.15 1.31
N SER A 57 -13.81 8.55 2.25
CA SER A 57 -12.43 8.95 1.94
C SER A 57 -11.62 7.75 1.47
N MET A 58 -11.75 6.60 2.12
CA MET A 58 -11.08 5.36 1.72
C MET A 58 -11.45 4.90 0.31
N SER A 59 -12.72 4.98 -0.09
CA SER A 59 -13.14 4.55 -1.44
C SER A 59 -12.54 5.44 -2.55
N ARG A 60 -12.17 6.69 -2.23
CA ARG A 60 -11.60 7.66 -3.18
C ARG A 60 -10.08 7.56 -3.33
N VAL A 61 -9.37 7.05 -2.33
CA VAL A 61 -7.91 6.94 -2.38
C VAL A 61 -7.52 5.58 -2.94
N SER A 62 -6.72 5.52 -4.00
CA SER A 62 -6.21 4.26 -4.56
C SER A 62 -5.15 3.62 -3.65
N ALA A 63 -5.19 2.30 -3.52
CA ALA A 63 -4.15 1.54 -2.83
C ALA A 63 -2.91 1.37 -3.72
N ARG A 64 -1.73 1.65 -3.15
CA ARG A 64 -0.43 1.60 -3.83
C ARG A 64 0.40 0.37 -3.44
N SER A 65 -0.09 -0.42 -2.49
CA SER A 65 0.59 -1.62 -2.00
C SER A 65 -0.43 -2.66 -1.54
N GLY A 66 0.02 -3.91 -1.39
CA GLY A 66 -0.81 -4.98 -0.82
C GLY A 66 -1.30 -4.68 0.60
N LEU A 67 -0.52 -3.94 1.40
CA LEU A 67 -0.89 -3.53 2.76
C LEU A 67 -2.04 -2.50 2.76
N GLU A 68 -2.00 -1.55 1.84
CA GLU A 68 -3.10 -0.58 1.67
C GLU A 68 -4.36 -1.28 1.17
N LEU A 69 -4.20 -2.23 0.24
CA LEU A 69 -5.31 -3.03 -0.25
C LEU A 69 -5.94 -3.88 0.86
N SER A 70 -5.13 -4.52 1.71
CA SER A 70 -5.66 -5.31 2.84
C SER A 70 -6.45 -4.43 3.80
N THR A 71 -6.01 -3.18 4.02
CA THR A 71 -6.75 -2.22 4.87
C THR A 71 -8.17 -1.97 4.34
N LYS A 72 -8.35 -1.78 3.02
CA LYS A 72 -9.70 -1.64 2.43
C LYS A 72 -10.53 -2.91 2.57
N ILE A 73 -9.90 -4.07 2.38
CA ILE A 73 -10.58 -5.37 2.50
C ILE A 73 -11.06 -5.60 3.93
N ASP A 74 -10.24 -5.28 4.94
CA ASP A 74 -10.60 -5.45 6.35
C ASP A 74 -11.81 -4.57 6.72
N VAL A 75 -11.82 -3.32 6.26
CA VAL A 75 -12.94 -2.38 6.43
C VAL A 75 -14.21 -2.93 5.78
N LEU A 76 -14.12 -3.37 4.53
CA LEU A 76 -15.26 -3.95 3.81
C LEU A 76 -15.79 -5.21 4.51
N ALA A 77 -14.89 -6.11 4.93
CA ALA A 77 -15.24 -7.35 5.60
C ALA A 77 -15.97 -7.11 6.92
N GLN A 78 -15.48 -6.17 7.73
CA GLN A 78 -16.11 -5.87 9.01
C GLN A 78 -17.50 -5.25 8.83
N ALA A 79 -17.63 -4.31 7.90
CA ALA A 79 -18.89 -3.64 7.69
C ALA A 79 -19.96 -4.55 7.04
N LEU A 80 -19.54 -5.60 6.31
CA LEU A 80 -20.42 -6.70 5.88
C LEU A 80 -20.87 -7.59 7.05
N ARG A 81 -19.96 -7.96 7.98
CA ARG A 81 -20.29 -8.81 9.15
C ARG A 81 -21.36 -8.19 10.04
N GLU A 82 -21.31 -6.88 10.18
CA GLU A 82 -22.17 -6.14 11.07
C GLU A 82 -23.43 -5.60 10.40
N LEU A 83 -23.59 -5.83 9.08
CA LEU A 83 -24.66 -5.23 8.26
C LEU A 83 -24.75 -3.71 8.42
N THR A 84 -23.65 -3.07 8.85
CA THR A 84 -23.63 -1.68 9.34
C THR A 84 -23.44 -0.65 8.25
N PHE A 85 -23.38 -1.02 6.97
CA PHE A 85 -23.48 -0.03 5.90
C PHE A 85 -24.93 0.42 5.79
N PRO A 86 -25.33 1.55 6.39
CA PRO A 86 -26.74 1.90 6.54
C PRO A 86 -27.38 2.14 5.17
N ASP A 87 -26.56 2.43 4.16
CA ASP A 87 -26.97 2.78 2.81
C ASP A 87 -26.51 1.77 1.75
N GLY A 88 -25.73 0.73 2.09
CA GLY A 88 -25.11 -0.24 1.16
C GLY A 88 -24.15 0.35 0.10
N ARG A 89 -24.24 1.65 -0.17
CA ARG A 89 -23.57 2.39 -1.23
C ARG A 89 -22.08 2.54 -0.97
N ASN A 90 -21.70 2.85 0.27
CA ASN A 90 -20.29 2.91 0.68
C ASN A 90 -19.57 1.56 0.48
N ALA A 91 -20.26 0.43 0.72
CA ALA A 91 -19.69 -0.90 0.54
C ALA A 91 -19.38 -1.19 -0.94
N LEU A 92 -20.34 -0.85 -1.81
CA LEU A 92 -20.20 -1.02 -3.26
C LEU A 92 -19.12 -0.10 -3.82
N ASP A 93 -19.07 1.15 -3.37
CA ASP A 93 -18.02 2.11 -3.77
C ASP A 93 -16.63 1.63 -3.33
N LEU A 94 -16.51 1.06 -2.12
CA LEU A 94 -15.26 0.51 -1.62
C LEU A 94 -14.86 -0.76 -2.39
N LEU A 95 -15.81 -1.63 -2.72
CA LEU A 95 -15.57 -2.82 -3.54
C LEU A 95 -15.12 -2.47 -4.96
N GLU A 96 -15.75 -1.45 -5.57
CA GLU A 96 -15.35 -0.91 -6.87
C GLU A 96 -13.92 -0.38 -6.83
N SER A 97 -13.60 0.37 -5.76
CA SER A 97 -12.27 0.90 -5.51
C SER A 97 -11.23 -0.21 -5.36
N ILE A 98 -11.52 -1.25 -4.57
CA ILE A 98 -10.67 -2.44 -4.42
C ILE A 98 -10.45 -3.12 -5.76
N ARG A 99 -11.49 -3.27 -6.59
CA ARG A 99 -11.36 -3.85 -7.93
C ARG A 99 -10.40 -3.04 -8.80
N GLY A 100 -10.53 -1.71 -8.79
CA GLY A 100 -9.61 -0.80 -9.49
C GLY A 100 -8.16 -0.96 -9.00
N ASP A 101 -7.96 -1.02 -7.69
CA ASP A 101 -6.64 -1.20 -7.08
C ASP A 101 -6.00 -2.53 -7.49
N VAL A 102 -6.75 -3.64 -7.43
CA VAL A 102 -6.26 -4.96 -7.87
C VAL A 102 -5.81 -4.92 -9.32
N THR A 103 -6.62 -4.35 -10.23
CA THR A 103 -6.24 -4.28 -11.66
C THR A 103 -5.01 -3.42 -11.90
N SER A 104 -4.74 -2.45 -11.03
CA SER A 104 -3.59 -1.55 -11.11
C SER A 104 -2.32 -2.18 -10.52
N LEU A 105 -2.47 -3.00 -9.48
CA LEU A 105 -1.37 -3.68 -8.80
C LEU A 105 -0.95 -4.99 -9.48
N VAL A 106 -1.83 -5.63 -10.24
CA VAL A 106 -1.47 -6.79 -11.07
C VAL A 106 -0.55 -6.28 -12.19
N PRO A 107 0.72 -6.71 -12.23
CA PRO A 107 1.57 -6.40 -13.37
C PRO A 107 0.91 -7.01 -14.58
N ARG A 108 0.48 -6.18 -15.54
CA ARG A 108 0.16 -6.68 -16.87
C ARG A 108 1.45 -7.28 -17.38
N ASN A 109 1.53 -8.61 -17.43
CA ASN A 109 2.62 -9.32 -18.09
C ASN A 109 2.88 -8.58 -19.40
N ALA A 110 4.00 -7.89 -19.47
CA ALA A 110 4.43 -7.21 -20.67
C ALA A 110 4.84 -8.30 -21.65
N GLU A 111 3.85 -8.94 -22.27
CA GLU A 111 4.05 -9.70 -23.48
C GLU A 111 4.29 -8.70 -24.61
N LYS A 112 5.48 -8.09 -24.61
CA LYS A 112 6.12 -7.54 -25.80
C LYS A 112 7.62 -7.83 -25.76
N SER A 113 7.91 -8.91 -26.48
CA SER A 113 9.05 -9.07 -27.36
C SER A 113 10.37 -9.50 -26.73
N THR A 114 10.55 -10.83 -26.69
CA THR A 114 11.68 -11.50 -27.35
C THR A 114 12.47 -10.56 -28.28
N HIS A 115 13.61 -10.07 -27.79
CA HIS A 115 14.77 -9.76 -28.64
C HIS A 115 15.85 -10.79 -28.32
N LEU A 116 15.59 -12.04 -28.71
CA LEU A 116 16.65 -12.99 -29.07
C LEU A 116 16.96 -12.77 -30.56
N SER A 117 18.00 -11.99 -30.85
CA SER A 117 18.82 -12.02 -32.08
C SER A 117 19.92 -10.96 -31.96
N ARG A 118 21.20 -11.10 -32.34
CA ARG A 118 22.06 -12.20 -32.78
C ARG A 118 23.43 -11.54 -33.14
N GLY A 119 24.44 -11.63 -32.27
CA GLY A 119 25.88 -11.48 -32.59
C GLY A 119 26.44 -10.07 -32.98
N PRO A 120 27.78 -9.93 -33.17
CA PRO A 120 28.82 -10.97 -33.14
C PRO A 120 29.82 -10.84 -31.98
N VAL A 121 30.28 -12.01 -31.54
CA VAL A 121 31.59 -12.23 -30.92
C VAL A 121 32.66 -11.72 -31.88
N LEU A 122 33.51 -10.78 -31.43
CA LEU A 122 34.74 -10.45 -32.13
C LEU A 122 35.81 -11.44 -31.70
N GLN A 123 36.03 -12.44 -32.54
CA GLN A 123 37.19 -13.33 -32.47
C GLN A 123 38.46 -12.53 -32.79
N ARG A 124 39.45 -12.74 -31.92
CA ARG A 124 40.92 -12.61 -32.07
C ARG A 124 41.43 -12.56 -33.54
N PRO A 125 42.42 -11.68 -33.82
CA PRO A 125 43.50 -11.99 -34.75
C PRO A 125 44.67 -12.60 -33.98
N ALA A 126 45.02 -13.83 -34.33
CA ALA A 126 46.36 -14.35 -34.13
C ALA A 126 47.28 -13.77 -35.21
N GLU A 127 48.58 -14.01 -35.07
CA GLU A 127 49.71 -13.66 -35.97
C GLU A 127 50.47 -12.40 -35.54
N GLY A 128 51.77 -12.45 -35.20
CA GLY A 128 52.73 -13.55 -35.25
C GLY A 128 53.97 -13.27 -34.39
N GLY A 129 54.67 -14.34 -34.01
CA GLY A 129 56.05 -14.25 -33.50
C GLY A 129 57.02 -13.80 -34.61
N PRO A 130 58.30 -13.51 -34.28
CA PRO A 130 59.17 -14.59 -33.80
C PRO A 130 60.21 -14.21 -32.72
N ALA A 131 60.74 -15.28 -32.11
CA ALA A 131 62.10 -15.45 -31.62
C ALA A 131 62.64 -14.55 -30.49
N SER A 132 62.71 -15.10 -29.27
CA SER A 132 63.96 -15.63 -28.69
C SER A 132 63.73 -15.97 -27.21
N GLY A 133 64.05 -17.21 -26.81
CA GLY A 133 64.15 -17.59 -25.39
C GLY A 133 65.43 -17.02 -24.74
N PRO A 134 65.89 -17.51 -23.56
CA PRO A 134 65.28 -18.55 -22.72
C PRO A 134 65.22 -18.25 -21.19
N ALA A 135 64.38 -19.05 -20.51
CA ALA A 135 64.64 -19.77 -19.25
C ALA A 135 64.42 -19.11 -17.85
N PRO A 136 64.14 -19.96 -16.82
CA PRO A 136 63.27 -19.64 -15.68
C PRO A 136 64.00 -19.58 -14.31
N SER A 137 63.32 -19.02 -13.30
CA SER A 137 63.63 -19.17 -11.86
C SER A 137 62.31 -19.31 -11.09
N THR A 138 61.84 -20.53 -10.78
CA THR A 138 62.12 -21.42 -9.62
C THR A 138 61.66 -20.90 -8.24
N GLY A 139 60.79 -21.70 -7.59
CA GLY A 139 60.53 -21.76 -6.13
C GLY A 139 59.27 -21.00 -5.68
N SER A 140 58.13 -21.58 -5.30
CA SER A 140 57.78 -22.74 -4.45
C SER A 140 58.19 -22.60 -2.98
N GLY A 141 57.19 -22.26 -2.15
CA GLY A 141 56.91 -22.89 -0.85
C GLY A 141 57.81 -22.54 0.35
N ALA A 142 57.23 -21.82 1.31
CA ALA A 142 57.13 -22.23 2.72
C ALA A 142 55.99 -21.46 3.38
#